data_AF-A0A6F8XRP4-F1
#
_entry.id   AF-A0A6F8XRP4-F1
#
_cell.length_a   1.000
_cell.length_b   1.000
_cell.length_c   1.000
_cell.angle_alpha   90.00
_cell.angle_beta   90.00
_cell.angle_gamma   90.00
#
_symmetry.space_group_name_H-M   'P 1'
#
loop_
_entity.id
_entity.type
_entity.pdbx_description
1 polymer ?
#
loop_
_entity_poly.entity_id
_entity_poly.type
_entity_poly.pdbx_seq_one_letter_code
_entity_poly.pdbx_strand_id
1 'polypeptide(L)'
;MKAGIVQMLAALGLLADTSRVGLLLTCDEESGSGTSRSLIEEQARRSGAVLVGEPSTPEGHLKVARKGGSVYRLTAHGRAAHAGVEPHRGVNATVEAAHQVLALAALGGASGAGAPAGTTVTPTLLAAGTTTNTVPRARASPSTCAPGPGPSWTGSTRRSGRWRRGRRVPR
;
A
#
# COMPACT_ATOMS: atom_id res chain seq x y z
N MET A 1 -6.22 18.51 10.02
CA MET A 1 -7.51 18.23 10.68
C MET A 1 -8.10 19.26 11.65
N LYS A 2 -7.43 19.76 12.71
CA LYS A 2 -8.12 20.56 13.77
C LYS A 2 -8.89 21.79 13.25
N ALA A 3 -8.30 22.55 12.33
CA ALA A 3 -8.96 23.70 11.72
C ALA A 3 -10.24 23.30 10.95
N GLY A 4 -10.23 22.14 10.28
CA GLY A 4 -11.40 21.62 9.58
C GLY A 4 -12.55 21.28 10.53
N ILE A 5 -12.27 20.77 11.73
CA ILE A 5 -13.30 20.53 12.76
C ILE A 5 -13.99 21.84 13.14
N VAL A 6 -13.21 22.89 13.41
CA VAL A 6 -13.75 24.22 13.74
C VAL A 6 -14.59 24.77 12.58
N GLN A 7 -14.11 24.65 11.34
CA GLN A 7 -14.84 25.09 10.16
C GLN A 7 -16.16 24.34 9.98
N MET A 8 -16.18 23.01 10.17
CA MET A 8 -17.39 22.20 10.07
C MET A 8 -18.40 22.57 11.16
N LEU A 9 -17.97 22.75 12.41
CA LEU A 9 -18.84 23.17 13.51
C LEU A 9 -19.41 24.57 13.27
N ALA A 10 -18.60 25.51 12.81
CA ALA A 10 -19.07 26.85 12.45
C ALA A 10 -20.11 26.80 11.31
N ALA A 11 -19.85 26.00 10.27
CA ALA A 11 -20.79 25.83 9.16
C ALA A 11 -22.13 25.25 9.62
N LEU A 12 -22.12 24.25 10.52
CA LEU A 12 -23.34 23.70 11.11
C LEU A 12 -24.14 24.75 11.88
N GLY A 13 -23.47 25.67 12.58
CA GLY A 13 -24.11 26.77 13.30
C GLY A 13 -24.74 27.84 12.39
N LEU A 14 -24.38 27.87 11.10
CA LEU A 14 -24.96 28.78 10.10
C LEU A 14 -26.15 28.18 9.35
N LEU A 15 -26.38 26.88 9.46
CA LEU A 15 -27.49 26.20 8.79
C LEU A 15 -28.79 26.39 9.57
N ALA A 16 -29.87 26.72 8.85
CA ALA A 16 -31.21 26.82 9.43
C ALA A 16 -31.80 25.46 9.81
N ASP A 17 -31.37 24.38 9.13
CA ASP A 17 -31.78 23.01 9.39
C ASP A 17 -30.59 22.05 9.22
N THR A 18 -30.32 21.27 10.27
CA THR A 18 -29.25 20.28 10.32
C THR A 18 -29.77 18.84 10.39
N SER A 19 -31.09 18.63 10.30
CA SER A 19 -31.74 17.30 10.42
C SER A 19 -31.25 16.27 9.39
N ARG A 20 -30.68 16.74 8.27
CA ARG A 20 -30.13 15.91 7.19
C ARG A 20 -28.60 15.92 7.12
N VAL A 21 -27.92 16.49 8.13
CA VAL A 21 -26.47 16.63 8.15
C VAL A 21 -25.88 15.82 9.29
N GLY A 22 -24.99 14.88 8.95
CA GLY A 22 -24.21 14.12 9.94
C GLY A 22 -22.78 14.65 10.04
N LEU A 23 -22.26 14.77 11.27
CA LEU A 23 -20.84 15.01 11.53
C LEU A 23 -20.23 13.77 12.15
N LEU A 24 -19.25 13.17 11.46
CA LEU A 24 -18.48 12.03 11.96
C LEU A 24 -17.05 12.47 12.25
N LEU A 25 -16.64 12.33 13.51
CA LEU A 25 -15.27 12.59 13.96
C LEU A 25 -14.61 11.27 14.36
N THR A 26 -13.43 11.00 13.83
CA THR A 26 -12.67 9.76 14.07
C THR A 26 -11.31 10.06 14.68
N CYS A 27 -10.80 9.17 15.52
CA CYS A 27 -9.55 9.39 16.25
C CYS A 27 -8.35 8.60 15.71
N ASP A 28 -8.55 7.75 14.69
CA ASP A 28 -7.58 6.76 14.22
C ASP A 28 -7.21 6.94 12.73
N GLU A 29 -7.58 8.06 12.10
CA GLU A 29 -7.27 8.36 10.68
C GLU A 29 -5.77 8.26 10.40
N GLU A 30 -4.94 8.87 11.25
CA GLU A 30 -3.47 8.88 11.13
C GLU A 30 -2.86 7.46 11.22
N SER A 31 -3.62 6.50 11.78
CA SER A 31 -3.24 5.08 11.89
C SER A 31 -3.90 4.20 10.81
N GLY A 32 -4.62 4.80 9.86
CA GLY A 32 -5.29 4.13 8.75
C GLY A 32 -6.74 3.73 9.00
N SER A 33 -7.41 4.33 10.00
CA SER A 33 -8.84 4.15 10.28
C SER A 33 -9.25 2.71 10.64
N GLY A 34 -8.38 1.94 11.30
CA GLY A 34 -8.64 0.52 11.59
C GLY A 34 -9.91 0.26 12.42
N THR A 35 -10.25 1.14 13.36
CA THR A 35 -11.44 0.98 14.24
C THR A 35 -12.64 1.76 13.72
N SER A 36 -12.43 2.88 13.03
CA SER A 36 -13.52 3.72 12.52
C SER A 36 -14.02 3.35 11.12
N ARG A 37 -13.27 2.54 10.35
CA ARG A 37 -13.58 2.26 8.94
C ARG A 37 -14.99 1.72 8.71
N SER A 38 -15.42 0.73 9.48
CA SER A 38 -16.76 0.15 9.32
C SER A 38 -17.86 1.20 9.53
N LEU A 39 -17.68 2.07 10.52
CA LEU A 39 -18.60 3.18 10.79
C LEU A 39 -18.58 4.22 9.66
N ILE A 40 -17.39 4.61 9.17
CA ILE A 40 -17.25 5.53 8.03
C ILE A 40 -18.01 4.98 6.81
N GLU A 41 -17.77 3.71 6.46
CA GLU A 41 -18.40 3.07 5.30
C GLU A 41 -19.93 2.94 5.46
N GLU A 42 -20.41 2.68 6.69
CA GLU A 42 -21.84 2.65 6.99
C GLU A 42 -22.50 4.02 6.80
N GLN A 43 -21.92 5.09 7.36
CA GLN A 43 -22.47 6.44 7.22
C GLN A 43 -22.38 6.93 5.77
N ALA A 44 -21.28 6.64 5.06
CA ALA A 44 -21.12 7.01 3.67
C ALA A 44 -22.22 6.40 2.77
N ARG A 45 -22.63 5.14 3.01
CA ARG A 45 -23.72 4.49 2.26
C ARG A 45 -25.09 5.14 2.48
N ARG A 46 -25.29 5.82 3.61
CA ARG A 46 -26.55 6.52 3.95
C ARG A 46 -26.57 7.97 3.47
N SER A 47 -25.42 8.51 3.08
CA SER A 47 -25.26 9.92 2.72
C SER A 47 -25.31 10.12 1.21
N GLY A 48 -26.01 11.16 0.76
CA GLY A 48 -26.00 11.56 -0.66
C GLY A 48 -24.69 12.23 -1.09
N ALA A 49 -23.96 12.83 -0.15
CA ALA A 49 -22.65 13.42 -0.36
C ALA A 49 -21.82 13.34 0.93
N VAL A 50 -20.49 13.30 0.79
CA VAL A 50 -19.54 13.30 1.92
C VAL A 50 -18.51 14.40 1.68
N LEU A 51 -18.34 15.28 2.67
CA LEU A 51 -17.32 16.31 2.69
C LEU A 51 -16.24 15.93 3.72
N VAL A 52 -14.98 16.01 3.31
CA VAL A 52 -13.83 15.69 4.17
C VAL A 52 -13.12 16.98 4.54
N GLY A 53 -13.15 17.34 5.82
CA GLY A 53 -12.58 18.59 6.36
C GLY A 53 -11.04 18.61 6.47
N GLU A 54 -10.33 17.99 5.54
CA GLU A 54 -8.87 18.02 5.50
C GLU A 54 -8.35 19.29 4.82
N PRO A 55 -7.15 19.78 5.20
CA PRO A 55 -6.55 20.91 4.53
C PRO A 55 -6.29 20.57 3.06
N SER A 56 -6.60 21.54 2.21
CA SER A 56 -6.33 21.40 0.79
C SER A 56 -4.89 21.73 0.42
N THR A 57 -4.61 21.90 -0.88
CA THR A 57 -3.33 22.44 -1.34
C THR A 57 -3.20 23.91 -0.89
N PRO A 58 -1.98 24.47 -0.87
CA PRO A 58 -1.77 25.89 -0.53
C PRO A 58 -2.62 26.85 -1.37
N GLU A 59 -2.97 26.46 -2.59
CA GLU A 59 -3.80 27.22 -3.54
C GLU A 59 -5.31 27.06 -3.29
N GLY A 60 -5.72 26.23 -2.33
CA GLY A 60 -7.13 26.08 -1.93
C GLY A 60 -7.99 25.22 -2.86
N HIS A 61 -7.40 24.47 -3.78
CA HIS A 61 -8.15 23.69 -4.77
C HIS A 61 -9.05 22.60 -4.15
N LEU A 62 -10.18 22.25 -4.75
CA LEU A 62 -10.97 21.12 -4.26
C LEU A 62 -10.33 19.79 -4.65
N LYS A 63 -10.05 18.94 -3.65
CA LYS A 63 -9.53 17.59 -3.86
C LYS A 63 -10.68 16.58 -4.02
N VAL A 64 -11.02 16.25 -5.26
CA VAL A 64 -12.15 15.33 -5.60
C VAL A 64 -11.79 13.84 -5.58
N ALA A 65 -10.50 13.51 -5.63
CA ALA A 65 -10.03 12.11 -5.63
C ALA A 65 -8.62 11.96 -5.01
N ARG A 66 -8.30 10.71 -4.65
CA ARG A 66 -6.98 10.25 -4.22
C ARG A 66 -6.64 8.97 -4.98
N LYS A 67 -5.35 8.72 -5.20
CA LYS A 67 -4.90 7.39 -5.61
C LYS A 67 -5.09 6.43 -4.43
N GLY A 68 -5.64 5.24 -4.69
CA GLY A 68 -5.58 4.15 -3.70
C GLY A 68 -4.13 3.79 -3.40
N GLY A 69 -3.85 3.20 -2.23
CA GLY A 69 -2.49 2.85 -1.79
C GLY A 69 -2.45 1.48 -1.14
N SER A 70 -1.40 0.71 -1.35
CA SER A 70 -1.19 -0.58 -0.68
C SER A 70 0.27 -0.87 -0.41
N VAL A 71 0.53 -1.56 0.70
CA VAL A 71 1.87 -1.98 1.12
C VAL A 71 1.96 -3.50 1.09
N TYR A 72 2.88 -4.01 0.27
CA TYR A 72 3.13 -5.44 0.10
C TYR A 72 4.41 -5.84 0.80
N ARG A 73 4.42 -7.03 1.40
CA ARG A 73 5.64 -7.70 1.87
C ARG A 73 5.83 -8.97 1.05
N LEU A 74 6.92 -9.00 0.29
CA LEU A 74 7.32 -10.17 -0.47
C LEU A 74 8.35 -10.96 0.35
N THR A 75 8.51 -12.25 0.08
CA THR A 75 9.54 -13.07 0.74
C THR A 75 10.05 -14.10 -0.25
N ALA A 76 11.32 -13.96 -0.63
CA ALA A 76 12.01 -14.99 -1.40
C ALA A 76 12.47 -16.13 -0.47
N HIS A 77 12.22 -17.36 -0.90
CA HIS A 77 12.65 -18.56 -0.20
C HIS A 77 13.71 -19.29 -1.02
N GLY A 78 14.83 -19.60 -0.37
CA GLY A 78 15.95 -20.31 -0.92
C GLY A 78 16.23 -21.63 -0.20
N ARG A 79 17.46 -22.12 -0.34
CA ARG A 79 18.00 -23.31 0.32
C ARG A 79 19.41 -22.98 0.79
N ALA A 80 19.68 -23.22 2.08
CA ALA A 80 21.00 -22.96 2.64
C ALA A 80 22.03 -23.97 2.13
N ALA A 81 23.25 -23.50 1.93
CA ALA A 81 24.42 -24.30 1.64
C ALA A 81 25.67 -23.51 2.05
N HIS A 82 26.77 -24.20 2.34
CA HIS A 82 28.04 -23.53 2.62
C HIS A 82 28.58 -22.88 1.34
N ALA A 83 28.83 -21.58 1.36
CA ALA A 83 29.15 -20.80 0.16
C ALA A 83 30.49 -21.22 -0.49
N GLY A 84 31.46 -21.68 0.32
CA GLY A 84 32.78 -22.10 -0.17
C GLY A 84 32.94 -23.60 -0.46
N VAL A 85 32.02 -24.46 -0.01
CA VAL A 85 32.18 -25.93 -0.13
C VAL A 85 31.27 -26.47 -1.22
N GLU A 86 29.98 -26.15 -1.16
CA GLU A 86 28.97 -26.71 -2.05
C GLU A 86 27.88 -25.69 -2.42
N PRO A 87 28.25 -24.51 -2.96
CA PRO A 87 27.30 -23.44 -3.26
C PRO A 87 26.20 -23.86 -4.25
N HIS A 88 26.49 -24.80 -5.15
CA HIS A 88 25.55 -25.35 -6.12
C HIS A 88 24.38 -26.13 -5.48
N ARG A 89 24.55 -26.60 -4.24
CA ARG A 89 23.44 -27.18 -3.47
C ARG A 89 22.56 -26.10 -2.85
N GLY A 90 22.98 -24.84 -2.82
CA GLY A 90 22.16 -23.73 -2.34
C GLY A 90 21.12 -23.27 -3.38
N VAL A 91 20.11 -22.54 -2.90
CA VAL A 91 19.25 -21.69 -3.74
C VAL A 91 19.29 -20.31 -3.10
N ASN A 92 19.88 -19.33 -3.78
CA ASN A 92 20.20 -18.04 -3.17
C ASN A 92 18.98 -17.10 -3.17
N ALA A 93 18.38 -16.92 -1.99
CA ALA A 93 17.21 -16.03 -1.83
C ALA A 93 17.54 -14.54 -2.09
N THR A 94 18.79 -14.11 -1.88
CA THR A 94 19.22 -12.73 -2.13
C THR A 94 19.20 -12.42 -3.63
N VAL A 95 19.72 -13.33 -4.45
CA VAL A 95 19.71 -13.18 -5.92
C VAL A 95 18.27 -13.12 -6.44
N GLU A 96 17.40 -14.02 -5.96
CA GLU A 96 15.99 -13.99 -6.34
C GLU A 96 15.32 -12.67 -5.96
N ALA A 97 15.57 -12.14 -4.76
CA ALA A 97 14.99 -10.86 -4.38
C ALA A 97 15.52 -9.68 -5.20
N ALA A 98 16.79 -9.69 -5.62
CA ALA A 98 17.33 -8.68 -6.53
C ALA A 98 16.55 -8.68 -7.86
N HIS A 99 16.28 -9.86 -8.44
CA HIS A 99 15.44 -9.97 -9.63
C HIS A 99 14.02 -9.42 -9.40
N GLN A 100 13.41 -9.74 -8.26
CA GLN A 100 12.07 -9.24 -7.94
C GLN A 100 12.03 -7.72 -7.76
N VAL A 101 13.04 -7.12 -7.13
CA VAL A 101 13.13 -5.65 -6.99
C VAL A 101 13.15 -4.97 -8.35
N LEU A 102 13.96 -5.46 -9.29
CA LEU A 102 14.03 -4.91 -10.65
C LEU A 102 12.71 -5.08 -11.40
N ALA A 103 12.09 -6.26 -11.31
CA ALA A 103 10.80 -6.54 -11.95
C ALA A 103 9.70 -5.61 -11.40
N LEU A 104 9.64 -5.39 -10.08
CA LEU A 104 8.66 -4.52 -9.45
C LEU A 104 8.88 -3.04 -9.79
N ALA A 105 10.14 -2.59 -9.84
CA ALA A 105 10.46 -1.22 -10.25
C ALA A 105 10.00 -0.96 -11.70
N ALA A 106 10.16 -1.95 -12.60
CA ALA A 106 9.69 -1.84 -13.97
C ALA A 106 8.16 -1.68 -14.09
N LEU A 107 7.38 -2.25 -13.15
CA LEU A 107 5.93 -2.04 -13.10
C LEU A 107 5.54 -0.60 -12.79
N GLY A 108 6.36 0.13 -12.02
CA GLY A 108 6.05 1.47 -11.53
C GLY A 108 6.28 2.60 -12.53
N GLY A 109 6.96 2.32 -13.66
CA GLY A 109 7.29 3.30 -14.69
C GLY A 109 6.72 2.98 -16.07
N ALA A 110 6.25 1.75 -16.31
CA ALA A 110 5.81 1.33 -17.62
C ALA A 110 4.29 1.45 -17.79
N SER A 111 3.87 2.47 -18.54
CA SER A 111 2.53 2.53 -19.18
C SER A 111 2.26 1.33 -20.13
N GLY A 112 3.23 0.42 -20.32
CA GLY A 112 3.17 -0.73 -21.23
C GLY A 112 3.27 -2.11 -20.58
N ALA A 113 3.43 -2.24 -19.26
CA ALA A 113 3.57 -3.55 -18.59
C ALA A 113 2.22 -4.14 -18.10
N GLY A 114 1.09 -3.69 -18.66
CA GLY A 114 -0.25 -4.12 -18.24
C GLY A 114 -0.74 -3.50 -16.92
N ALA A 115 0.03 -2.59 -16.33
CA ALA A 115 -0.44 -1.76 -15.21
C ALA A 115 -1.33 -0.62 -15.76
N PRO A 116 -2.49 -0.33 -15.16
CA PRO A 116 -3.32 0.77 -15.66
C PRO A 116 -2.62 2.12 -15.41
N ALA A 117 -2.88 3.08 -16.30
CA ALA A 117 -2.19 4.36 -16.36
C ALA A 117 -2.18 5.10 -15.00
N GLY A 118 -1.00 5.57 -14.57
CA GLY A 118 -0.83 6.33 -13.33
C GLY A 118 -0.61 5.49 -12.07
N THR A 119 -0.57 4.17 -12.18
CA THR A 119 -0.08 3.25 -11.12
C THR A 119 1.40 3.53 -10.89
N THR A 120 1.82 3.71 -9.64
CA THR A 120 3.24 3.72 -9.29
C THR A 120 3.56 2.50 -8.42
N VAL A 121 4.78 2.00 -8.52
CA VAL A 121 5.23 0.84 -7.74
C VAL A 121 6.66 1.13 -7.32
N THR A 122 6.90 1.21 -6.01
CA THR A 122 8.22 1.58 -5.48
C THR A 122 8.64 0.56 -4.42
N PRO A 123 9.67 -0.26 -4.68
CA PRO A 123 10.35 -1.02 -3.65
C PRO A 123 11.05 -0.06 -2.68
N THR A 124 10.77 -0.18 -1.37
CA THR A 124 11.23 0.78 -0.35
C THR A 124 12.11 0.20 0.74
N LEU A 125 12.09 -1.12 0.95
CA LEU A 125 12.92 -1.80 1.94
C LEU A 125 13.37 -3.16 1.40
N LEU A 126 14.64 -3.52 1.60
CA LEU A 126 15.18 -4.84 1.32
C LEU A 126 16.06 -5.27 2.50
N ALA A 127 15.85 -6.48 3.01
CA ALA A 127 16.71 -7.11 4.00
C ALA A 127 17.01 -8.53 3.54
N ALA A 128 18.29 -8.91 3.40
CA ALA A 128 18.73 -10.21 2.88
C ALA A 128 20.01 -10.74 3.56
N GLY A 129 20.05 -12.06 3.82
CA GLY A 129 21.23 -12.74 4.41
C GLY A 129 21.35 -12.61 5.93
N THR A 130 22.24 -13.42 6.51
CA THR A 130 22.56 -13.42 7.96
C THR A 130 24.05 -13.60 8.23
N THR A 131 24.78 -14.32 7.38
CA THR A 131 26.21 -14.56 7.47
C THR A 131 26.84 -14.48 6.08
N THR A 132 28.16 -14.28 6.01
CA THR A 132 28.89 -14.10 4.73
C THR A 132 29.24 -15.43 4.05
N ASN A 133 29.30 -16.53 4.79
CA ASN A 133 29.76 -17.84 4.31
C ASN A 133 28.62 -18.84 4.03
N THR A 134 27.36 -18.41 4.02
CA THR A 134 26.19 -19.27 3.80
C THR A 134 25.31 -18.73 2.69
N VAL A 135 24.89 -19.60 1.76
CA VAL A 135 23.86 -19.27 0.77
C VAL A 135 22.54 -18.97 1.50
N PRO A 136 21.93 -17.78 1.36
CA PRO A 136 20.76 -17.41 2.15
C PRO A 136 19.50 -18.23 1.84
N ARG A 137 18.89 -18.85 2.86
CA ARG A 137 17.63 -19.64 2.77
C ARG A 137 16.36 -18.81 2.95
N ALA A 138 16.35 -17.85 3.89
CA ALA A 138 15.14 -17.12 4.23
C ALA A 138 15.43 -15.67 4.57
N ARG A 139 14.43 -14.84 4.28
CA ARG A 139 14.37 -13.40 4.48
C ARG A 139 15.16 -12.63 3.43
N ALA A 140 14.60 -12.58 2.23
CA ALA A 140 14.72 -11.41 1.38
C ALA A 140 13.32 -10.80 1.23
N SER A 141 13.05 -9.72 1.97
CA SER A 141 11.73 -9.10 2.02
C SER A 141 11.72 -7.71 1.40
N PRO A 142 11.43 -7.59 0.09
CA PRO A 142 11.04 -6.32 -0.48
C PRO A 142 9.74 -5.85 0.16
N SER A 143 9.69 -4.63 0.69
CA SER A 143 8.43 -3.92 0.85
C SER A 143 8.17 -3.06 -0.36
N THR A 144 6.95 -3.09 -0.88
CA THR A 144 6.58 -2.29 -2.05
C THR A 144 5.35 -1.48 -1.72
N CYS A 145 5.42 -0.18 -1.98
CA CYS A 145 4.25 0.68 -2.02
C CYS A 145 3.75 0.71 -3.46
N ALA A 146 2.50 0.32 -3.69
CA ALA A 146 1.86 0.42 -4.98
C ALA A 146 0.54 1.18 -4.86
N PRO A 147 0.49 2.46 -5.24
CA PRO A 147 -0.77 3.14 -5.42
C PRO A 147 -1.47 2.72 -6.73
N GLY A 148 -2.74 2.36 -6.61
CA GLY A 148 -3.59 2.00 -7.75
C GLY A 148 -4.11 3.24 -8.51
N PRO A 149 -4.62 3.08 -9.73
CA PRO A 149 -5.15 4.17 -10.53
C PRO A 149 -6.60 4.49 -10.17
N GLY A 150 -6.94 5.78 -10.10
CA GLY A 150 -8.33 6.28 -10.04
C GLY A 150 -9.07 6.06 -8.72
N PRO A 151 -10.30 6.62 -8.57
CA PRO A 151 -10.99 6.78 -7.30
C PRO A 151 -11.71 5.49 -6.88
N SER A 152 -10.98 4.38 -6.78
CA SER A 152 -11.47 3.21 -6.06
C SER A 152 -11.02 3.32 -4.61
N TRP A 153 -11.98 3.47 -3.69
CA TRP A 153 -11.79 3.35 -2.25
C TRP A 153 -11.40 1.91 -1.89
N THR A 154 -10.17 1.51 -2.21
CA THR A 154 -9.59 0.26 -1.75
C THR A 154 -8.52 0.62 -0.74
N GLY A 155 -8.93 0.61 0.53
CA GLY A 155 -8.06 0.91 1.67
C GLY A 155 -6.78 0.07 1.67
N SER A 156 -5.78 0.59 2.38
CA SER A 156 -4.48 -0.07 2.56
C SER A 156 -4.68 -1.47 3.14
N THR A 157 -4.48 -2.50 2.31
CA THR A 157 -4.55 -3.88 2.78
C THR A 157 -3.12 -4.39 2.90
N ARG A 158 -2.66 -4.68 4.12
CA ARG A 158 -1.47 -5.51 4.31
C ARG A 158 -1.81 -6.92 3.86
N ARG A 159 -1.48 -7.27 2.62
CA ARG A 159 -1.58 -8.65 2.12
C ARG A 159 -0.20 -9.28 2.10
N SER A 160 -0.04 -10.37 2.85
CA SER A 160 1.08 -11.30 2.70
C SER A 160 0.76 -12.28 1.56
N GLY A 161 1.37 -12.06 0.40
CA GLY A 161 1.26 -12.99 -0.72
C GLY A 161 2.39 -14.01 -0.71
N ARG A 162 2.07 -15.31 -0.73
CA ARG A 162 3.06 -16.38 -0.92
C ARG A 162 3.13 -16.72 -2.41
N TRP A 163 4.05 -16.10 -3.14
CA TRP A 163 4.28 -16.44 -4.55
C TRP A 163 5.30 -17.58 -4.67
N ARG A 164 4.93 -18.64 -5.39
CA ARG A 164 5.86 -19.70 -5.80
C ARG A 164 5.92 -19.68 -7.33
N ARG A 165 7.08 -19.32 -7.89
CA ARG A 165 7.33 -19.52 -9.32
C ARG A 165 7.46 -21.02 -9.58
N GLY A 166 6.44 -21.63 -10.18
CA GLY A 166 6.51 -23.02 -10.64
C GLY A 166 7.51 -23.13 -11.79
N ARG A 167 8.63 -23.82 -11.58
CA ARG A 167 9.48 -24.25 -12.70
C ARG A 167 8.79 -25.45 -13.35
N ARG A 168 8.32 -25.29 -14.60
CA ARG A 168 8.15 -26.45 -15.49
C ARG A 168 9.55 -26.93 -15.84
N VAL A 169 9.88 -28.15 -15.44
CA VAL A 169 11.05 -28.88 -15.92
C VAL A 169 10.66 -29.46 -17.29
N PRO A 170 11.39 -29.18 -18.38
CA PRO A 170 11.17 -29.88 -19.65
C PRO A 170 11.56 -31.35 -19.47
N ARG A 171 10.73 -32.25 -20.01
CA ARG A 171 11.07 -33.67 -20.18
C ARG A 171 12.09 -33.83 -21.31
#